data_AF-A0A3C0AEM9-F1
#
_entry.id   AF-A0A3C0AEM9-F1
#
_cell.length_a   1.000
_cell.length_b   1.000
_cell.length_c   1.000
_cell.angle_alpha   90.00
_cell.angle_beta   90.00
_cell.angle_gamma   90.00
#
_symmetry.space_group_name_H-M   'P 1'
#
loop_
_entity.id
_entity.type
_entity.pdbx_description
1 polymer ?
#
loop_
_entity_poly.entity_id
_entity_poly.type
_entity_poly.pdbx_seq_one_letter_code
_entity_poly.pdbx_strand_id
1 'polypeptide(L)' 'MSQQKRKLEQLQRWMQTVISAPGGITAGIASEEAQREIPLLDHQLESVITRSSQQTSQERIGIYANAYYARLLE' A
#
# COMPACT_ATOMS: atom_id res chain seq x y z
N MET A 1 6.91 15.49 -7.76
CA MET A 1 7.60 14.34 -7.15
C MET A 1 7.89 13.32 -8.23
N SER A 2 9.15 12.92 -8.40
CA SER A 2 9.56 11.97 -9.44
C SER A 2 9.07 10.56 -9.07
N GLN A 3 8.07 10.03 -9.77
CA GLN A 3 7.69 8.63 -9.63
C GLN A 3 8.81 7.78 -10.19
N GLN A 4 9.51 7.06 -9.32
CA GLN A 4 10.47 6.03 -9.74
C GLN A 4 9.69 4.97 -10.52
N LYS A 5 10.13 4.65 -11.74
CA LYS A 5 9.42 3.75 -12.66
C LYS A 5 9.50 2.30 -12.15
N ARG A 6 8.58 1.92 -11.26
CA ARG A 6 8.47 0.56 -10.70
C ARG A 6 7.86 -0.39 -11.74
N LYS A 7 8.27 -1.66 -11.72
CA LYS A 7 7.61 -2.69 -12.53
C LYS A 7 6.20 -2.92 -11.97
N LEU A 8 5.21 -3.13 -12.85
CA LEU A 8 3.82 -3.35 -12.43
C LEU A 8 3.71 -4.51 -11.43
N GLU A 9 4.39 -5.61 -11.72
CA GLU A 9 4.41 -6.81 -10.88
C GLU A 9 4.87 -6.53 -9.44
N GLN A 10 5.92 -5.72 -9.28
CA GLN A 10 6.47 -5.32 -7.98
C GLN A 10 5.45 -4.50 -7.19
N LEU A 11 4.78 -3.54 -7.86
CA LEU A 11 3.72 -2.74 -7.25
C LEU A 11 2.51 -3.59 -6.84
N GLN A 12 2.14 -4.57 -7.67
CA GLN A 12 1.03 -5.48 -7.40
C GLN A 12 1.33 -6.39 -6.19
N ARG A 13 2.53 -7.00 -6.13
CA ARG A 13 2.94 -7.82 -4.99
C ARG A 13 2.95 -6.99 -3.71
N TRP A 14 3.56 -5.82 -3.74
CA TRP A 14 3.58 -4.90 -2.60
C TRP A 14 2.17 -4.52 -2.13
N MET A 15 1.29 -4.10 -3.05
CA MET A 15 -0.06 -3.68 -2.72
C MET A 15 -0.87 -4.82 -2.11
N GLN A 16 -0.78 -6.03 -2.69
CA GLN A 16 -1.47 -7.21 -2.16
C GLN A 16 -1.00 -7.52 -0.74
N THR A 17 0.32 -7.56 -0.51
CA THR A 17 0.89 -7.79 0.83
C THR A 17 0.37 -6.79 1.85
N VAL A 18 0.34 -5.50 1.50
CA VAL A 18 -0.09 -4.43 2.41
C VAL A 18 -1.58 -4.53 2.75
N ILE A 19 -2.45 -4.74 1.75
CA ILE A 19 -3.91 -4.74 2.00
C ILE A 19 -4.44 -6.02 2.63
N SER A 20 -3.70 -7.13 2.54
CA SER A 20 -4.06 -8.39 3.17
C SER A 20 -3.40 -8.60 4.54
N ALA A 21 -2.63 -7.63 5.04
CA ALA A 21 -1.93 -7.76 6.31
C ALA A 21 -2.92 -7.77 7.50
N PRO A 22 -2.86 -8.78 8.40
CA PRO A 22 -3.80 -8.90 9.51
C PRO A 22 -3.66 -7.77 10.56
N GLY A 23 -2.47 -7.17 10.67
CA GLY A 23 -2.22 -5.99 11.51
C GLY A 23 -2.66 -4.66 10.89
N GLY A 24 -3.38 -4.71 9.76
CA GLY A 24 -3.75 -3.54 8.98
C GLY A 24 -2.60 -2.96 8.17
N ILE A 25 -2.88 -1.84 7.51
CA ILE A 25 -2.03 -1.23 6.49
C ILE A 25 -0.64 -0.86 7.02
N THR A 26 -0.55 -0.22 8.18
CA THR A 26 0.73 0.24 8.73
C THR A 26 1.63 -0.96 9.06
N ALA A 27 1.07 -2.03 9.65
CA ALA A 27 1.80 -3.27 9.86
C ALA A 27 2.19 -3.94 8.52
N GLY A 28 1.30 -3.91 7.52
CA GLY A 28 1.57 -4.41 6.19
C GLY A 28 2.73 -3.69 5.52
N ILE A 29 2.79 -2.36 5.59
CA ILE A 29 3.90 -1.56 5.05
C ILE A 29 5.22 -1.90 5.76
N ALA A 30 5.19 -2.07 7.09
CA ALA A 30 6.37 -2.40 7.89
C ALA A 30 6.81 -3.87 7.78
N SER A 31 6.00 -4.74 7.16
CA SER A 31 6.31 -6.16 7.02
C SER A 31 7.56 -6.41 6.17
N GLU A 32 8.29 -7.48 6.48
CA GLU A 32 9.48 -7.86 5.71
C GLU A 32 9.15 -8.11 4.24
N GLU A 33 8.01 -8.75 3.96
CA GLU A 33 7.53 -9.02 2.61
C GLU A 33 7.32 -7.73 1.80
N ALA A 34 6.66 -6.73 2.39
CA ALA A 34 6.44 -5.45 1.71
C ALA A 34 7.75 -4.68 1.53
N GLN A 35 8.62 -4.67 2.55
CA GLN A 35 9.92 -3.99 2.48
C GLN A 35 10.87 -4.64 1.47
N ARG A 36 10.75 -5.95 1.22
CA ARG A 36 11.47 -6.64 0.14
C ARG A 36 11.05 -6.16 -1.26
N GLU A 37 9.76 -5.89 -1.46
CA GLU A 37 9.26 -5.40 -2.75
C GLU A 37 9.50 -3.89 -2.91
N ILE A 38 9.14 -3.06 -1.94
CA ILE A 38 9.36 -1.61 -1.97
C ILE A 38 9.83 -1.15 -0.59
N PRO A 39 11.13 -0.87 -0.40
CA PRO A 39 11.65 -0.36 0.85
C PRO A 39 11.22 1.11 1.01
N LEU A 40 10.46 1.40 2.07
CA LEU A 40 9.98 2.74 2.35
C LEU A 40 9.75 2.96 3.85
N LEU A 41 10.09 4.15 4.31
CA LEU A 41 9.71 4.67 5.62
C LEU A 41 8.27 5.20 5.57
N ASP A 42 7.58 5.27 6.71
CA ASP A 42 6.16 5.68 6.77
C ASP A 42 5.88 7.01 6.06
N HIS A 43 6.76 8.00 6.21
CA HIS A 43 6.62 9.32 5.58
C HIS A 43 6.87 9.32 4.05
N GLN A 44 7.29 8.19 3.47
CA GLN A 44 7.61 8.03 2.05
C GLN A 44 6.50 7.34 1.25
N LEU A 45 5.37 7.01 1.89
CA LEU A 45 4.22 6.36 1.23
C LEU A 45 3.73 7.13 0.00
N GLU A 46 3.81 8.47 0.03
CA GLU A 46 3.44 9.34 -1.10
C GLU A 46 4.24 9.09 -2.38
N SER A 47 5.42 8.47 -2.28
CA SER A 47 6.24 8.06 -3.43
C SER A 47 5.71 6.82 -4.16
N VAL A 48 4.81 6.06 -3.53
CA VAL A 48 4.17 4.86 -4.11
C VAL A 48 2.76 5.19 -4.53
N ILE A 49 1.98 5.73 -3.61
CA ILE A 49 0.59 6.14 -3.85
C ILE A 49 0.52 7.61 -3.56
N THR A 50 0.14 8.41 -4.54
CA THR A 50 0.04 9.87 -4.34
C THR A 50 -1.12 10.22 -3.42
N ARG A 51 -1.04 11.34 -2.71
CA ARG A 51 -2.23 11.94 -2.08
C ARG A 51 -3.18 12.52 -3.13
N SER A 52 -4.43 12.73 -2.76
CA SER A 52 -5.37 13.56 -3.50
C SER A 52 -5.56 14.92 -2.80
N SER A 53 -6.47 15.76 -3.30
CA SER A 53 -6.88 16.98 -2.61
C SER A 53 -7.71 16.71 -1.36
N GLN A 54 -8.32 15.52 -1.24
CA GLN A 54 -9.27 15.17 -0.18
C GLN A 54 -8.79 14.03 0.73
N GLN A 55 -7.82 13.22 0.28
CA GLN A 55 -7.30 12.07 1.03
C GLN A 55 -5.77 12.04 0.98
N THR A 56 -5.18 11.69 2.11
CA THR A 56 -3.80 11.23 2.25
C THR A 56 -3.60 9.90 1.53
N SER A 57 -2.35 9.53 1.24
CA SER A 57 -2.03 8.23 0.65
C SER A 57 -2.43 7.05 1.51
N GLN A 58 -2.39 7.23 2.83
CA GLN A 58 -2.79 6.20 3.79
C GLN A 58 -4.30 5.95 3.76
N GLU A 59 -5.11 7.01 3.73
CA GLU A 59 -6.57 6.91 3.55
C GLU A 59 -6.93 6.27 2.21
N ARG A 60 -6.21 6.62 1.13
CA ARG A 60 -6.42 6.01 -0.19
C ARG A 60 -6.16 4.50 -0.20
N ILE A 61 -5.09 4.03 0.44
CA ILE A 61 -4.86 2.59 0.61
C ILE A 61 -5.96 1.96 1.46
N GLY A 62 -6.45 2.66 2.49
CA GLY A 62 -7.58 2.28 3.34
C GLY A 62 -8.79 1.82 2.54
N ILE A 63 -9.14 2.57 1.50
CA ILE A 63 -10.28 2.24 0.61
C ILE A 63 -10.09 0.86 -0.05
N TYR A 64 -8.89 0.58 -0.58
CA TYR A 64 -8.60 -0.69 -1.23
C TYR A 64 -8.56 -1.86 -0.24
N ALA A 65 -8.00 -1.66 0.95
CA ALA A 65 -7.98 -2.68 1.99
C ALA A 65 -9.41 -3.04 2.45
N ASN A 66 -10.26 -2.04 2.67
CA ASN A 66 -11.66 -2.27 3.02
C ASN A 66 -12.43 -2.99 1.91
N ALA A 67 -12.22 -2.60 0.64
CA ALA A 67 -12.85 -3.26 -0.50
C ALA A 67 -12.39 -4.73 -0.64
N TYR A 68 -11.09 -4.99 -0.45
CA TYR A 68 -10.56 -6.36 -0.44
C TYR A 68 -11.18 -7.19 0.68
N TYR A 69 -11.24 -6.64 1.91
CA TYR A 69 -11.85 -7.32 3.03
C TYR A 69 -13.34 -7.64 2.81
N ALA A 70 -14.11 -6.67 2.30
CA ALA A 70 -15.52 -6.88 1.97
C ALA A 70 -15.71 -8.04 0.98
N ARG A 71 -14.86 -8.12 -0.05
CA ARG A 71 -14.87 -9.20 -1.05
C ARG A 71 -14.62 -10.59 -0.46
N LEU A 72 -13.91 -10.70 0.66
CA LEU A 72 -13.64 -11.99 1.33
C LEU A 72 -14.83 -12.49 2.15
N LEU A 73 -15.79 -11.61 2.49
CA LEU A 73 -16.98 -11.94 3.26
C LEU A 73 -18.18 -12.32 2.38
N GLU A 74 -18.08 -12.09 1.07
CA GLU A 74 -19.07 -12.49 0.06
C GLU A 74 -18.98 -14.00 -0.24
#